data_AF-A0A7W1Z2R8-F1
#
_entry.id   AF-A0A7W1Z2R8-F1
#
_cell.length_a   1.000
_cell.length_b   1.000
_cell.length_c   1.000
_cell.angle_alpha   90.00
_cell.angle_beta   90.00
_cell.angle_gamma   90.00
#
_symmetry.space_group_name_H-M   'P 1'
#
loop_
_entity.id
_entity.type
_entity.pdbx_description
1 polymer ?
#
loop_
_entity_poly.entity_id
_entity_poly.type
_entity_poly.pdbx_seq_one_letter_code
_entity_poly.pdbx_strand_id
1 'polypeptide(L)' 'SLARQLADGVKSEHYQSWGKPGIRAQLVDIRKRKLEMDFVLESDKYSMHVLNAVSPAFTCSLPFSEHVCQQIKATLS' A
#
# COMPACT_ATOMS: atom_id res chain seq x y z
N SER A 1 -26.50 9.07 3.45
CA SER A 1 -25.10 8.65 3.26
C SER A 1 -24.20 9.87 3.35
N LEU A 2 -23.15 9.82 4.18
CA LEU A 2 -22.24 10.94 4.46
C LEU A 2 -21.48 11.45 3.20
N ALA A 3 -21.20 10.57 2.24
CA ALA A 3 -20.47 10.95 1.03
C ALA A 3 -21.19 11.97 0.13
N ARG A 4 -22.54 12.00 0.15
CA ARG A 4 -23.32 12.98 -0.64
C ARG A 4 -23.16 14.42 -0.14
N GLN A 5 -22.69 14.61 1.09
CA GLN A 5 -22.45 15.96 1.63
C GLN A 5 -21.12 16.56 1.16
N LEU A 6 -20.24 15.76 0.55
CA LEU A 6 -18.92 16.19 0.10
C LEU A 6 -18.90 16.65 -1.38
N ALA A 7 -19.96 16.38 -2.14
CA ALA A 7 -20.04 16.71 -3.56
C ALA A 7 -21.48 16.90 -4.04
N ASP A 8 -21.70 17.93 -4.87
CA ASP A 8 -22.99 18.21 -5.48
C ASP A 8 -23.34 17.19 -6.59
N GLY A 9 -24.63 16.95 -6.79
CA GLY A 9 -25.12 16.10 -7.89
C GLY A 9 -24.93 14.58 -7.72
N VAL A 10 -24.43 14.12 -6.57
CA VAL A 10 -24.29 12.68 -6.28
C VAL A 10 -25.67 12.03 -6.10
N LYS A 11 -26.07 11.21 -7.07
CA LYS A 11 -27.31 10.42 -7.03
C LYS A 11 -27.00 8.94 -7.23
N SER A 12 -27.63 8.09 -6.42
CA SER A 12 -27.42 6.63 -6.47
C SER A 12 -27.76 6.02 -7.83
N GLU A 13 -28.72 6.58 -8.55
CA GLU A 13 -29.16 6.15 -9.89
C GLU A 13 -28.05 6.21 -10.96
N HIS A 14 -26.99 6.99 -10.74
CA HIS A 14 -25.84 7.09 -11.65
C HIS A 14 -24.82 5.94 -11.49
N TYR A 15 -24.89 5.15 -10.41
CA TYR A 15 -23.90 4.12 -10.08
C TYR A 15 -24.46 2.71 -10.33
N GLN A 16 -24.69 2.37 -11.60
CA GLN A 16 -25.28 1.07 -11.99
C GLN A 16 -24.25 0.01 -12.41
N SER A 17 -23.00 0.43 -12.64
CA SER A 17 -21.92 -0.45 -13.07
C SER A 17 -20.79 -0.44 -12.04
N TRP A 18 -20.23 -1.63 -11.80
CA TRP A 18 -19.07 -1.80 -10.92
C TRP A 18 -17.84 -2.17 -11.73
N GLY A 19 -16.71 -1.56 -11.39
CA GLY A 19 -15.41 -1.99 -11.87
C GLY A 19 -15.01 -3.34 -11.24
N LYS A 20 -13.92 -3.92 -11.76
CA LYS A 20 -13.35 -5.14 -11.17
C LYS A 20 -12.84 -4.85 -9.75
N PRO A 21 -13.24 -5.62 -8.73
CA PRO A 21 -12.74 -5.42 -7.37
C PRO A 21 -11.25 -5.78 -7.29
N GLY A 22 -10.54 -5.10 -6.38
CA GLY A 22 -9.14 -5.36 -6.06
C GLY A 22 -8.93 -5.62 -4.57
N ILE A 23 -7.90 -6.40 -4.23
CA ILE A 23 -7.50 -6.67 -2.85
C ILE A 23 -6.19 -5.91 -2.57
N ARG A 24 -6.18 -5.06 -1.54
CA ARG A 24 -4.94 -4.45 -1.03
C ARG A 24 -4.27 -5.44 -0.09
N ALA A 25 -3.02 -5.79 -0.37
CA ALA A 25 -2.17 -6.53 0.58
C ALA A 25 -1.80 -5.60 1.76
N GLN A 26 -2.72 -5.49 2.71
CA GLN A 26 -2.64 -4.64 3.90
C GLN A 26 -2.06 -5.43 5.06
N LEU A 27 -0.89 -5.02 5.54
CA LEU A 27 -0.27 -5.65 6.70
C LEU A 27 -0.97 -5.20 8.00
N VAL A 28 -1.11 -6.14 8.93
CA VAL A 28 -1.67 -5.93 10.28
C VAL A 28 -0.61 -6.32 11.31
N ASP A 29 -0.22 -5.38 12.16
CA ASP A 29 0.59 -5.69 13.34
C ASP A 29 -0.33 -6.24 14.43
N ILE A 30 -0.31 -7.56 14.63
CA ILE A 30 -1.14 -8.26 15.61
C ILE A 30 -0.76 -7.97 17.06
N ARG A 31 0.48 -7.55 17.31
CA ARG A 31 0.95 -7.19 18.66
C ARG A 31 0.41 -5.83 19.06
N LYS A 32 0.48 -4.87 18.14
CA LYS A 32 -0.08 -3.52 18.32
C LYS A 32 -1.58 -3.44 18.04
N ARG A 33 -2.15 -4.45 17.39
CA ARG A 33 -3.54 -4.51 16.88
C ARG A 33 -3.86 -3.33 15.97
N LYS A 34 -2.95 -3.02 15.04
CA LYS A 34 -3.05 -1.86 14.14
C LYS A 34 -2.70 -2.23 12.70
N LEU A 35 -3.23 -1.46 11.76
CA LEU A 35 -2.83 -1.53 10.36
C LEU A 35 -1.50 -0.81 10.17
N GLU A 36 -0.59 -1.43 9.44
CA GLU A 36 0.63 -0.74 9.00
C GLU A 36 0.28 0.21 7.86
N MET A 37 0.70 1.46 7.96
CA MET A 37 0.33 2.51 7.01
C MET A 37 1.40 2.73 5.93
N ASP A 38 2.61 2.22 6.16
CA ASP A 38 3.75 2.39 5.26
C ASP A 38 4.39 1.05 4.88
N PHE A 39 5.37 1.06 3.96
CA PHE A 39 6.12 -0.12 3.57
C PHE A 39 6.92 -0.70 4.74
N VAL A 40 7.00 -2.02 4.80
CA VAL A 40 7.88 -2.74 5.75
C VAL A 40 8.90 -3.51 4.93
N LEU A 41 10.18 -3.26 5.21
CA LEU A 41 11.31 -3.96 4.60
C LEU A 41 11.92 -4.88 5.64
N GLU A 42 11.97 -6.17 5.32
CA GLU A 42 12.64 -7.19 6.13
C GLU A 42 13.68 -7.89 5.26
N SER A 43 14.88 -8.11 5.77
CA SER A 43 15.94 -8.75 4.98
C SER A 43 16.76 -9.71 5.82
N ASP A 44 17.32 -10.70 5.13
CA ASP A 44 18.41 -11.52 5.62
C ASP A 44 19.54 -11.59 4.57
N LYS A 45 20.51 -12.49 4.77
CA LYS A 45 21.65 -12.68 3.86
C LYS A 45 21.28 -13.23 2.48
N TYR A 46 20.05 -13.68 2.27
CA TYR A 46 19.59 -14.37 1.06
C TYR A 46 18.39 -13.70 0.40
N SER A 47 17.59 -12.92 1.13
CA SER A 47 16.38 -12.29 0.58
C SER A 47 16.10 -10.90 1.16
N MET A 48 15.35 -10.13 0.37
CA MET A 48 14.70 -8.88 0.77
C MET A 48 13.20 -9.03 0.56
N HIS A 49 12.44 -8.84 1.63
CA HIS A 49 10.99 -8.89 1.66
C HIS A 49 10.44 -7.46 1.69
N VAL A 50 9.58 -7.15 0.72
CA VAL A 50 8.90 -5.86 0.61
C VAL A 50 7.42 -6.07 0.89
N LEU A 51 6.96 -5.57 2.04
CA LEU A 51 5.59 -5.76 2.53
C LEU A 51 4.80 -4.45 2.52
N ASN A 52 3.47 -4.54 2.46
CA ASN A 52 2.53 -3.41 2.49
C ASN A 52 2.73 -2.35 1.37
N ALA A 53 3.32 -2.74 0.23
CA ALA A 53 3.76 -1.83 -0.82
C ALA A 53 2.69 -1.41 -1.86
N VAL A 54 1.39 -1.57 -1.58
CA VAL A 54 0.36 -1.22 -2.59
C VAL A 54 0.26 0.30 -2.77
N SER A 55 0.08 1.04 -1.69
CA SER A 55 0.10 2.50 -1.65
C SER A 55 0.80 2.88 -0.35
N PRO A 56 1.92 3.62 -0.38
CA PRO A 56 2.29 4.58 -1.44
C PRO A 56 3.21 4.07 -2.57
N ALA A 57 3.67 2.81 -2.57
CA ALA A 57 4.71 2.38 -3.53
C ALA A 57 4.29 2.43 -5.01
N PHE A 58 3.00 2.34 -5.35
CA PHE A 58 2.54 2.61 -6.72
C PHE A 58 2.81 4.06 -7.17
N THR A 59 2.68 5.01 -6.24
CA THR A 59 2.87 6.44 -6.51
C THR A 59 4.35 6.81 -6.52
N CYS A 60 5.16 6.20 -5.66
CA CYS A 60 6.59 6.49 -5.50
C CYS A 60 7.51 5.34 -5.97
N SER A 61 7.10 4.57 -6.98
CA SER A 61 7.78 3.32 -7.36
C SER A 61 9.25 3.48 -7.70
N LEU A 62 9.62 4.54 -8.42
CA LEU A 62 11.01 4.81 -8.81
C LEU A 62 11.90 5.11 -7.59
N PRO A 63 11.66 6.16 -6.78
CA PRO A 63 12.50 6.43 -5.61
C PRO A 63 12.41 5.31 -4.56
N PHE A 64 11.27 4.61 -4.45
CA PHE A 64 11.15 3.46 -3.58
C PHE A 64 12.06 2.30 -4.02
N SER A 65 12.16 2.04 -5.32
CA SER A 65 13.05 1.00 -5.84
C SER A 65 14.52 1.29 -5.55
N GLU A 66 14.94 2.55 -5.64
CA GLU A 66 16.29 2.99 -5.27
C GLU A 66 16.56 2.78 -3.78
N HIS A 67 15.59 3.15 -2.93
CA HIS A 67 15.67 2.92 -1.49
C HIS A 67 15.81 1.43 -1.14
N VAL A 68 15.02 0.55 -1.76
CA VAL A 68 15.11 -0.91 -1.57
C VAL A 68 16.49 -1.43 -2.02
N CYS A 69 17.00 -0.97 -3.17
CA CYS A 69 18.32 -1.36 -3.64
C CYS A 69 19.44 -0.94 -2.67
N GLN A 70 19.32 0.23 -2.04
CA GLN A 70 20.27 0.68 -1.02
C GLN A 70 20.25 -0.22 0.22
N GLN A 71 19.06 -0.60 0.70
CA GLN A 71 18.93 -1.52 1.83
C GLN A 71 19.54 -2.89 1.52
N ILE A 72 19.30 -3.44 0.32
CA ILE A 72 19.91 -4.71 -0.11
C ILE A 72 21.44 -4.63 -0.06
N LYS A 73 22.03 -3.56 -0.60
CA LYS A 73 23.48 -3.36 -0.57
C LYS A 73 24.02 -3.32 0.86
N ALA A 74 23.34 -2.60 1.75
CA ALA A 74 23.74 -2.48 3.15
C ALA A 74 23.71 -3.84 3.88
N THR A 75 22.73 -4.70 3.60
CA THR A 75 22.64 -6.04 4.22
C THR A 75 23.69 -7.02 3.70
N LEU A 76 24.20 -6.83 2.48
CA LEU A 76 25.22 -7.69 1.87
C LEU A 76 26.66 -7.26 2.18
N SER A 77 26.84 -6.06 2.73
CA SER A 77 28.15 -5.49 3.12
C SER A 77 28.65 -6.10 4.43
#